data_AF-W7NG32-F1
#
_entry.id   AF-W7NG32-F1
#
_cell.length_a   1.000
_cell.length_b   1.000
_cell.length_c   1.000
_cell.angle_alpha   90.00
_cell.angle_beta   90.00
_cell.angle_gamma   90.00
#
_symmetry.space_group_name_H-M   'P 1'
#
loop_
_entity.id
_entity.type
_entity.pdbx_description
1 polymer ?
#
loop_
_entity_poly.entity_id
_entity_poly.type
_entity_poly.pdbx_seq_one_letter_code
_entity_poly.pdbx_strand_id
1 'polypeptide(L)'
;MDALHSEAHGNERKKATLLDTEPLVLVDNDIGKHLMEFSKRDLKYDTDSLDAFIGILNVYHRNYGCVHLLGNPLNERNGNMINAWYHLKPGTRKFDFPSWSWTGWKGAIKMTSYKNQDPKLRLVTTDGDSITLDEYIDKSNPNYLREVKPVIEMRGRMTKLSFELIKWGSEQPIYRNRIVNEPQVEDGPWAILPLTEEITRYSFLHLDNEALAGLYRFQLPVMVLQLGTTLENKYTIILVLRETGDAFERVGLIVIRDAFESDVKKWNTDPKPTVYKDRSGKWITRAPIPEPKDPIWLQTTKEVTIRLQ
;
A
#
# COMPACT_ATOMS: atom_id res chain seq x y z
N MET A 1 -50.77 -13.19 -56.77
CA MET A 1 -50.71 -14.61 -56.39
C MET A 1 -49.27 -15.06 -56.50
N ASP A 2 -48.88 -15.86 -55.52
CA ASP A 2 -47.66 -16.66 -55.40
C ASP A 2 -46.35 -15.97 -55.01
N ALA A 3 -46.11 -16.08 -53.70
CA ALA A 3 -44.83 -16.09 -53.04
C ALA A 3 -43.93 -17.23 -53.58
N LEU A 4 -42.61 -17.04 -53.49
CA LEU A 4 -41.73 -18.03 -52.86
C LEU A 4 -40.33 -17.45 -52.61
N HIS A 5 -39.90 -17.68 -51.37
CA HIS A 5 -38.68 -17.33 -50.66
C HIS A 5 -37.35 -17.51 -51.42
N SER A 6 -36.40 -16.61 -51.16
CA SER A 6 -35.03 -17.00 -50.84
C SER A 6 -34.43 -16.05 -49.79
N GLU A 7 -34.15 -16.60 -48.62
CA GLU A 7 -33.47 -15.95 -47.50
C GLU A 7 -31.96 -15.75 -47.73
N ALA A 8 -31.36 -15.04 -46.77
CA ALA A 8 -29.93 -15.00 -46.42
C ALA A 8 -29.10 -13.88 -47.07
N HIS A 9 -29.40 -12.63 -46.69
CA HIS A 9 -28.32 -11.67 -46.46
C HIS A 9 -27.67 -12.00 -45.11
N GLY A 10 -26.60 -12.80 -45.18
CA GLY A 10 -25.67 -13.01 -44.08
C GLY A 10 -25.04 -11.68 -43.70
N ASN A 11 -25.59 -11.05 -42.67
CA ASN A 11 -25.01 -9.87 -42.05
C ASN A 11 -23.81 -10.35 -41.23
N GLU A 12 -22.67 -10.54 -41.90
CA GLU A 12 -21.39 -10.77 -41.23
C GLU A 12 -21.06 -9.51 -40.43
N ARG A 13 -21.53 -9.48 -39.17
CA ARG A 13 -20.93 -8.65 -38.13
C ARG A 13 -19.47 -9.06 -38.07
N LYS A 14 -18.59 -8.29 -38.71
CA LYS A 14 -17.15 -8.34 -38.49
C LYS A 14 -16.94 -8.33 -36.98
N LYS A 15 -16.58 -9.48 -36.41
CA LYS A 15 -16.06 -9.55 -35.04
C LYS A 15 -14.87 -8.59 -35.03
N ALA A 16 -14.92 -7.57 -34.17
CA ALA A 16 -13.76 -6.75 -33.91
C ALA A 16 -12.69 -7.66 -33.30
N THR A 17 -11.77 -8.13 -34.14
CA THR A 17 -10.59 -8.86 -33.68
C THR A 17 -9.59 -7.82 -33.22
N LEU A 18 -9.46 -7.65 -31.91
CA LEU A 18 -8.35 -6.92 -31.31
C LEU A 18 -7.06 -7.65 -31.68
N LEU A 19 -6.30 -7.11 -32.62
CA LEU A 19 -5.02 -7.68 -33.07
C LEU A 19 -3.87 -7.42 -32.08
N ASP A 20 -4.11 -6.56 -31.07
CA ASP A 20 -3.15 -6.15 -30.04
C ASP A 20 -3.42 -6.76 -28.66
N THR A 21 -4.10 -7.90 -28.57
CA THR A 21 -3.95 -8.71 -27.37
C THR A 21 -2.66 -9.50 -27.52
N GLU A 22 -1.52 -8.88 -27.23
CA GLU A 22 -0.44 -9.68 -26.63
C GLU A 22 -1.12 -10.49 -25.53
N PRO A 23 -1.08 -11.84 -25.59
CA PRO A 23 -1.55 -12.61 -24.46
C PRO A 23 -0.82 -12.03 -23.26
N LEU A 24 -1.56 -11.65 -22.21
CA LEU A 24 -0.96 -11.50 -20.90
C LEU A 24 -0.42 -12.89 -20.56
N VAL A 25 0.79 -13.19 -21.03
CA VAL A 25 1.55 -14.32 -20.55
C VAL A 25 1.81 -13.93 -19.12
N LEU A 26 0.99 -14.45 -18.21
CA LEU A 26 1.22 -14.38 -16.77
C LEU A 26 2.44 -15.27 -16.50
N VAL A 27 3.62 -14.81 -16.92
CA VAL A 27 4.89 -15.56 -16.79
C VAL A 27 5.15 -15.83 -15.31
N ASP A 28 4.68 -14.93 -14.45
CA ASP A 28 4.69 -15.07 -13.00
C ASP A 28 3.25 -15.09 -12.46
N ASN A 29 2.92 -16.09 -11.64
CA ASN A 29 1.63 -16.17 -10.92
C ASN A 29 1.56 -15.17 -9.74
N ASP A 30 1.97 -13.93 -9.99
CA ASP A 30 2.14 -12.88 -8.99
C ASP A 30 1.21 -11.70 -9.31
N ILE A 31 0.04 -11.70 -8.68
CA ILE A 31 -1.01 -10.71 -8.95
C ILE A 31 -0.58 -9.28 -8.64
N GLY A 32 0.26 -9.05 -7.64
CA GLY A 32 0.72 -7.69 -7.35
C GLY A 32 1.87 -7.25 -8.24
N LYS A 33 2.62 -8.14 -8.91
CA LYS A 33 3.44 -7.71 -10.06
C LYS A 33 2.57 -7.16 -11.19
N HIS A 34 1.50 -7.85 -11.53
CA HIS A 34 0.54 -7.34 -12.52
C HIS A 34 -0.09 -6.03 -12.06
N LEU A 35 -0.38 -5.89 -10.77
CA LEU A 35 -0.90 -4.64 -10.21
C LEU A 35 0.11 -3.49 -10.32
N MET A 36 1.38 -3.72 -9.94
CA MET A 36 2.44 -2.72 -10.06
C MET A 36 2.62 -2.27 -11.51
N GLU A 37 2.65 -3.20 -12.47
CA GLU A 37 2.76 -2.85 -13.89
C GLU A 37 1.50 -2.13 -14.41
N PHE A 38 0.32 -2.56 -14.01
CA PHE A 38 -0.93 -1.93 -14.42
C PHE A 38 -1.06 -0.50 -13.87
N SER A 39 -0.66 -0.26 -12.62
CA SER A 39 -0.74 1.05 -11.96
C SER A 39 0.04 2.16 -12.66
N LYS A 40 1.02 1.80 -13.50
CA LYS A 40 1.81 2.74 -14.30
C LYS A 40 1.06 3.29 -15.52
N ARG A 41 -0.05 2.66 -15.91
CA ARG A 41 -0.78 3.03 -17.12
C ARG A 41 -1.49 4.37 -16.93
N ASP A 42 -1.44 5.18 -17.98
CA ASP A 42 -2.22 6.41 -18.06
C ASP A 42 -3.55 6.12 -18.79
N LEU A 43 -4.62 5.93 -18.02
CA LEU A 43 -5.95 5.66 -18.56
C LEU A 43 -6.61 6.97 -18.97
N LYS A 44 -7.35 6.95 -20.08
CA LYS A 44 -8.12 8.11 -20.55
C LYS A 44 -9.20 8.54 -19.55
N TYR A 45 -9.83 7.56 -18.89
CA TYR A 45 -10.84 7.79 -17.86
C TYR A 45 -10.38 7.09 -16.58
N ASP A 46 -10.14 7.88 -15.54
CA ASP A 46 -9.62 7.37 -14.27
C ASP A 46 -10.60 6.44 -13.54
N THR A 47 -11.89 6.62 -13.78
CA THR A 47 -13.00 5.79 -13.29
C THR A 47 -12.91 4.35 -13.78
N ASP A 48 -12.32 4.12 -14.96
CA ASP A 48 -12.28 2.81 -15.61
C ASP A 48 -11.16 1.93 -15.06
N SER A 49 -10.41 2.39 -14.05
CA SER A 49 -9.23 1.67 -13.53
C SER A 49 -9.58 0.29 -13.01
N LEU A 50 -10.71 0.17 -12.30
CA LEU A 50 -11.19 -1.12 -11.82
C LEU A 50 -11.65 -1.98 -12.99
N ASP A 51 -12.51 -1.46 -13.87
CA ASP A 51 -13.05 -2.20 -15.02
C ASP A 51 -11.97 -2.73 -15.95
N ALA A 52 -10.94 -1.93 -16.21
CA ALA A 52 -9.79 -2.32 -17.01
C ALA A 52 -8.91 -3.37 -16.33
N PHE A 53 -8.88 -3.44 -14.99
CA PHE A 53 -8.13 -4.45 -14.24
C PHE A 53 -8.93 -5.74 -13.95
N ILE A 54 -10.26 -5.70 -14.03
CA ILE A 54 -11.15 -6.87 -13.79
C ILE A 54 -10.76 -8.07 -14.65
N GLY A 55 -10.30 -7.86 -15.88
CA GLY A 55 -9.81 -8.95 -16.74
C GLY A 55 -8.71 -9.79 -16.09
N ILE A 56 -7.73 -9.13 -15.45
CA ILE A 56 -6.63 -9.79 -14.73
C ILE A 56 -7.18 -10.49 -13.49
N LEU A 57 -8.00 -9.79 -12.69
CA LEU A 57 -8.62 -10.35 -11.48
C LEU A 57 -9.42 -11.62 -11.78
N ASN A 58 -10.17 -11.65 -12.90
CA ASN A 58 -10.96 -12.80 -13.32
C ASN A 58 -10.11 -14.02 -13.67
N VAL A 59 -8.92 -13.83 -14.24
CA VAL A 59 -8.00 -14.95 -14.50
C VAL A 59 -7.51 -15.53 -13.17
N TYR A 60 -7.15 -14.68 -12.20
CA TYR A 60 -6.74 -15.13 -10.88
C TYR A 60 -7.87 -15.78 -10.07
N HIS A 61 -9.10 -15.30 -10.24
CA HIS A 61 -10.28 -15.92 -9.65
C HIS A 61 -10.48 -17.35 -10.14
N ARG A 62 -10.44 -17.55 -11.47
CA ARG A 62 -10.66 -18.88 -12.07
C ARG A 62 -9.55 -19.87 -11.74
N ASN A 63 -8.30 -19.41 -11.76
CA ASN A 63 -7.15 -20.31 -11.63
C ASN A 63 -6.73 -20.54 -10.18
N TYR A 64 -7.01 -19.60 -9.26
CA TYR A 64 -6.50 -19.64 -7.89
C TYR A 64 -7.55 -19.34 -6.82
N GLY A 65 -8.82 -19.16 -7.18
CA GLY A 65 -9.90 -18.85 -6.25
C GLY A 65 -9.81 -17.45 -5.62
N CYS A 66 -8.93 -16.58 -6.14
CA CYS A 66 -8.74 -15.23 -5.61
C CYS A 66 -10.03 -14.41 -5.78
N VAL A 67 -10.52 -13.79 -4.71
CA VAL A 67 -11.59 -12.79 -4.81
C VAL A 67 -10.98 -11.39 -4.71
N HIS A 68 -11.78 -10.34 -4.86
CA HIS A 68 -11.28 -8.97 -4.72
C HIS A 68 -12.31 -8.06 -4.07
N LEU A 69 -11.83 -7.02 -3.39
CA LEU A 69 -12.65 -5.92 -2.88
C LEU A 69 -12.16 -4.61 -3.48
N LEU A 70 -13.00 -3.98 -4.31
CA LEU A 70 -12.70 -2.71 -5.01
C LEU A 70 -11.36 -2.73 -5.75
N GLY A 71 -11.02 -3.90 -6.33
CA GLY A 71 -9.77 -4.12 -7.06
C GLY A 71 -8.62 -4.64 -6.21
N ASN A 72 -8.73 -4.71 -4.88
CA ASN A 72 -7.71 -5.31 -4.00
C ASN A 72 -7.90 -6.83 -3.96
N PRO A 73 -6.91 -7.61 -4.42
CA PRO A 73 -6.97 -9.07 -4.31
C PRO A 73 -7.00 -9.55 -2.86
N LEU A 74 -7.87 -10.54 -2.61
CA LEU A 74 -8.03 -11.22 -1.33
C LEU A 74 -7.87 -12.73 -1.54
N ASN A 75 -7.01 -13.36 -0.75
CA ASN A 75 -6.73 -14.79 -0.85
C ASN A 75 -6.48 -15.40 0.54
N GLU A 76 -7.25 -16.41 0.93
CA GLU A 76 -7.11 -17.10 2.22
C GLU A 76 -5.68 -17.61 2.48
N ARG A 77 -4.97 -18.05 1.44
CA ARG A 77 -3.62 -18.64 1.55
C ARG A 77 -2.51 -17.61 1.53
N ASN A 78 -2.69 -16.52 0.77
CA ASN A 78 -1.63 -15.56 0.45
C ASN A 78 -1.79 -14.22 1.15
N GLY A 79 -2.88 -14.02 1.90
CA GLY A 79 -3.22 -12.77 2.56
C GLY A 79 -4.02 -11.84 1.65
N ASN A 80 -4.02 -10.56 1.98
CA ASN A 80 -4.80 -9.55 1.27
C ASN A 80 -3.92 -8.36 0.89
N MET A 81 -4.36 -7.59 -0.11
CA MET A 81 -3.60 -6.46 -0.63
C MET A 81 -4.09 -5.09 -0.14
N ILE A 82 -5.05 -5.06 0.79
CA ILE A 82 -5.51 -3.80 1.39
C ILE A 82 -4.33 -3.20 2.16
N ASN A 83 -4.04 -1.92 1.93
CA ASN A 83 -2.89 -1.23 2.53
C ASN A 83 -1.50 -1.87 2.29
N ALA A 84 -1.37 -2.85 1.39
CA ALA A 84 -0.12 -3.57 1.11
C ALA A 84 0.72 -2.96 -0.01
N TRP A 85 0.54 -1.66 -0.27
CA TRP A 85 1.12 -0.95 -1.40
C TRP A 85 1.48 0.48 -1.01
N TYR A 86 2.44 1.08 -1.71
CA TYR A 86 2.84 2.48 -1.55
C TYR A 86 3.23 3.10 -2.87
N HIS A 87 3.18 4.43 -2.95
CA HIS A 87 3.56 5.18 -4.13
C HIS A 87 5.08 5.44 -4.18
N LEU A 88 5.68 5.28 -5.36
CA LEU A 88 7.08 5.67 -5.59
C LEU A 88 7.23 7.19 -5.71
N LYS A 89 6.20 7.84 -6.26
CA LYS A 89 6.03 9.29 -6.30
C LYS A 89 4.57 9.58 -5.95
N PRO A 90 4.28 10.70 -5.27
CA PRO A 90 2.92 11.08 -4.96
C PRO A 90 1.98 10.91 -6.16
N GLY A 91 0.83 10.29 -5.91
CA GLY A 91 -0.20 10.05 -6.91
C GLY A 91 -1.28 11.12 -6.92
N THR A 92 -2.30 10.90 -7.76
CA THR A 92 -3.51 11.73 -7.81
C THR A 92 -4.69 10.96 -7.23
N ARG A 93 -5.45 11.59 -6.33
CA ARG A 93 -6.62 10.97 -5.67
C ARG A 93 -7.80 10.81 -6.63
N LYS A 94 -8.44 9.64 -6.62
CA LYS A 94 -9.69 9.29 -7.34
C LYS A 94 -10.84 9.10 -6.35
N PHE A 95 -11.65 10.12 -6.13
CA PHE A 95 -12.64 10.16 -5.04
C PHE A 95 -13.77 9.13 -5.13
N ASP A 96 -13.99 8.52 -6.30
CA ASP A 96 -15.01 7.46 -6.49
C ASP A 96 -14.63 6.13 -5.82
N PHE A 97 -13.35 5.95 -5.45
CA PHE A 97 -12.83 4.77 -4.77
C PHE A 97 -12.21 5.18 -3.44
N PRO A 98 -12.11 4.28 -2.46
CA PRO A 98 -11.62 4.65 -1.15
C PRO A 98 -10.09 4.79 -1.07
N SER A 99 -9.58 5.58 -0.13
CA SER A 99 -8.14 5.91 -0.03
C SER A 99 -7.25 4.71 0.34
N TRP A 100 -7.81 3.69 0.98
CA TRP A 100 -7.10 2.46 1.35
C TRP A 100 -6.94 1.47 0.18
N SER A 101 -7.68 1.68 -0.90
CA SER A 101 -7.60 0.89 -2.12
C SER A 101 -6.64 1.55 -3.11
N TRP A 102 -5.82 0.76 -3.79
CA TRP A 102 -4.96 1.28 -4.86
C TRP A 102 -5.78 1.91 -6.00
N THR A 103 -7.01 1.45 -6.23
CA THR A 103 -7.94 2.03 -7.24
C THR A 103 -8.38 3.45 -6.89
N GLY A 104 -8.21 3.86 -5.63
CA GLY A 104 -8.39 5.25 -5.16
C GLY A 104 -7.32 6.22 -5.66
N TRP A 105 -6.35 5.77 -6.44
CA TRP A 105 -5.19 6.55 -6.81
C TRP A 105 -4.77 6.35 -8.26
N LYS A 106 -4.23 7.42 -8.85
CA LYS A 106 -3.47 7.40 -10.09
C LYS A 106 -1.99 7.48 -9.76
N GLY A 107 -1.19 6.66 -10.40
CA GLY A 107 0.27 6.69 -10.27
C GLY A 107 0.84 5.32 -9.92
N ALA A 108 2.12 5.15 -10.25
CA ALA A 108 2.82 3.90 -10.03
C ALA A 108 2.90 3.54 -8.55
N ILE A 109 2.54 2.31 -8.22
CA ILE A 109 2.66 1.74 -6.88
C ILE A 109 3.74 0.67 -6.83
N LYS A 110 4.18 0.37 -5.62
CA LYS A 110 5.01 -0.77 -5.29
C LYS A 110 4.42 -1.54 -4.13
N MET A 111 4.57 -2.86 -4.15
CA MET A 111 4.08 -3.74 -3.09
C MET A 111 5.03 -3.74 -1.89
N THR A 112 4.46 -3.80 -0.68
CA THR A 112 5.23 -4.04 0.56
C THR A 112 5.41 -5.55 0.78
N SER A 113 4.32 -6.29 0.94
CA SER A 113 4.23 -7.77 1.05
C SER A 113 2.76 -8.19 1.11
N TYR A 114 2.40 -9.37 0.58
CA TYR A 114 1.04 -9.93 0.69
C TYR A 114 0.80 -10.61 2.04
N LYS A 115 1.88 -11.01 2.72
CA LYS A 115 1.85 -11.75 4.00
C LYS A 115 1.65 -10.83 5.20
N ASN A 116 1.03 -9.68 4.98
CA ASN A 116 0.73 -8.74 6.03
C ASN A 116 -0.38 -9.35 6.89
N GLN A 117 -0.10 -9.66 8.16
CA GLN A 117 -1.17 -9.82 9.12
C GLN A 117 -1.68 -8.42 9.42
N ASP A 118 -2.66 -7.97 8.64
CA ASP A 118 -3.29 -6.70 8.94
C ASP A 118 -3.84 -6.72 10.37
N PRO A 119 -3.88 -5.55 11.05
CA PRO A 119 -4.73 -5.38 12.23
C PRO A 119 -6.11 -5.96 11.95
N LYS A 120 -6.85 -6.37 12.99
CA LYS A 120 -8.21 -6.92 12.85
C LYS A 120 -9.03 -6.03 11.91
N LEU A 121 -9.13 -6.45 10.66
CA LEU A 121 -9.73 -5.71 9.56
C LEU A 121 -11.12 -6.28 9.37
N ARG A 122 -12.10 -5.40 9.32
CA ARG A 122 -13.49 -5.77 9.08
C ARG A 122 -14.05 -4.92 7.96
N LEU A 123 -14.92 -5.52 7.17
CA LEU A 123 -15.65 -4.86 6.11
C LEU A 123 -16.98 -4.37 6.69
N VAL A 124 -17.30 -3.10 6.46
CA VAL A 124 -18.59 -2.53 6.88
C VAL A 124 -19.64 -2.91 5.85
N THR A 125 -20.71 -3.56 6.28
CA THR A 125 -21.81 -3.96 5.38
C THR A 125 -22.79 -2.81 5.17
N THR A 126 -23.62 -2.89 4.13
CA THR A 126 -24.60 -1.83 3.81
C THR A 126 -25.64 -1.63 4.90
N ASP A 127 -26.00 -2.70 5.61
CA ASP A 127 -26.91 -2.71 6.77
C ASP A 127 -26.27 -2.19 8.08
N GLY A 128 -24.97 -1.86 8.08
CA GLY A 128 -24.28 -1.24 9.22
C GLY A 128 -23.59 -2.22 10.17
N ASP A 129 -23.68 -3.52 9.90
CA ASP A 129 -22.85 -4.54 10.58
C ASP A 129 -21.39 -4.48 10.11
N SER A 130 -20.57 -5.39 10.62
CA SER A 130 -19.20 -5.59 10.11
C SER A 130 -18.83 -7.06 10.09
N ILE A 131 -18.19 -7.51 9.02
CA ILE A 131 -17.77 -8.90 8.80
C ILE A 131 -16.25 -8.97 8.65
N THR A 132 -15.66 -10.11 8.98
CA THR A 132 -14.23 -10.36 8.75
C THR A 132 -13.95 -10.60 7.26
N LEU A 133 -12.68 -10.52 6.86
CA LEU A 133 -12.29 -10.91 5.50
C LEU A 133 -12.59 -12.39 5.22
N ASP A 134 -12.39 -13.27 6.20
CA ASP A 134 -12.63 -14.71 6.04
C ASP A 134 -14.12 -14.97 5.76
N GLU A 135 -15.02 -14.30 6.49
CA GLU A 135 -16.47 -14.37 6.25
C GLU A 135 -16.87 -13.85 4.86
N TYR A 136 -16.14 -12.86 4.33
CA TYR A 136 -16.37 -12.32 2.99
C TYR A 136 -15.83 -13.22 1.87
N ILE A 137 -14.74 -13.95 2.11
CA ILE A 137 -14.11 -14.82 1.11
C ILE A 137 -14.80 -16.19 1.05
N ASP A 138 -15.24 -16.71 2.20
CA ASP A 138 -15.87 -18.02 2.30
C ASP A 138 -17.26 -18.03 1.64
N LYS A 139 -17.33 -18.62 0.44
CA LYS A 139 -18.57 -18.78 -0.35
C LYS A 139 -19.64 -19.62 0.36
N SER A 140 -19.28 -20.43 1.35
CA SER A 140 -20.23 -21.20 2.14
C SER A 140 -20.82 -20.40 3.30
N ASN A 141 -20.25 -19.23 3.60
CA ASN A 141 -20.72 -18.35 4.64
C ASN A 141 -22.02 -17.63 4.20
N PRO A 142 -23.08 -17.61 5.03
CA PRO A 142 -24.30 -16.84 4.73
C PRO A 142 -24.04 -15.35 4.46
N ASN A 143 -22.96 -14.80 5.00
CA ASN A 143 -22.58 -13.40 4.82
C ASN A 143 -21.88 -13.11 3.48
N TYR A 144 -21.51 -14.12 2.68
CA TYR A 144 -20.82 -13.94 1.39
C TYR A 144 -21.57 -13.03 0.40
N LEU A 145 -22.91 -13.04 0.44
CA LEU A 145 -23.76 -12.23 -0.44
C LEU A 145 -24.07 -10.84 0.12
N ARG A 146 -23.58 -10.51 1.33
CA ARG A 146 -23.81 -9.19 1.92
C ARG A 146 -23.03 -8.15 1.14
N GLU A 147 -23.74 -7.10 0.74
CA GLU A 147 -23.14 -5.94 0.11
C GLU A 147 -22.31 -5.16 1.13
N VAL A 148 -21.11 -4.75 0.73
CA VAL A 148 -20.15 -4.04 1.59
C VAL A 148 -19.97 -2.61 1.10
N LYS A 149 -19.84 -1.67 2.04
CA LYS A 149 -19.52 -0.27 1.78
C LYS A 149 -18.04 -0.14 1.41
N PRO A 150 -17.63 0.94 0.72
CA PRO A 150 -16.21 1.27 0.50
C PRO A 150 -15.52 1.79 1.78
N VAL A 151 -15.87 1.23 2.94
CA VAL A 151 -15.34 1.61 4.25
C VAL A 151 -14.87 0.35 4.96
N ILE A 152 -13.67 0.41 5.53
CA ILE A 152 -13.13 -0.67 6.36
C ILE A 152 -12.96 -0.20 7.79
N GLU A 153 -13.16 -1.12 8.73
CA GLU A 153 -12.79 -0.92 10.13
C GLU A 153 -11.44 -1.57 10.39
N MET A 154 -10.55 -0.82 11.01
CA MET A 154 -9.21 -1.28 11.35
C MET A 154 -8.95 -1.06 12.84
N ARG A 155 -8.55 -2.12 13.54
CA ARG A 155 -8.16 -2.04 14.95
C ARG A 155 -6.65 -2.20 15.14
N GLY A 156 -5.96 -1.13 15.52
CA GLY A 156 -4.51 -1.13 15.66
C GLY A 156 -4.00 -0.11 16.67
N ARG A 157 -2.67 -0.05 16.84
CA ARG A 157 -2.02 0.93 17.70
C ARG A 157 -1.91 2.27 16.98
N MET A 158 -2.60 3.29 17.47
CA MET A 158 -2.49 4.66 16.98
C MET A 158 -1.55 5.51 17.84
N THR A 159 -0.90 6.47 17.20
CA THR A 159 -0.26 7.62 17.83
C THR A 159 -0.22 8.79 16.85
N LYS A 160 0.36 9.92 17.26
CA LYS A 160 0.63 11.06 16.38
C LYS A 160 2.13 11.16 16.14
N LEU A 161 2.54 11.19 14.88
CA LEU A 161 3.94 11.38 14.51
C LEU A 161 4.19 12.78 13.99
N SER A 162 5.42 13.25 14.21
CA SER A 162 5.93 14.47 13.59
C SER A 162 6.74 14.11 12.35
N PHE A 163 6.66 14.96 11.34
CA PHE A 163 7.32 14.80 10.06
C PHE A 163 8.11 16.06 9.71
N GLU A 164 9.22 15.87 9.02
CA GLU A 164 10.07 16.95 8.53
C GLU A 164 10.44 16.72 7.07
N LEU A 165 10.31 17.75 6.25
CA LEU A 165 10.81 17.77 4.87
C LEU A 165 12.33 17.93 4.90
N ILE A 166 13.05 16.89 4.47
CA ILE A 166 14.50 16.90 4.38
C ILE A 166 14.90 17.02 2.91
N LYS A 167 15.80 17.98 2.64
CA LYS A 167 16.48 18.13 1.35
C LYS A 167 17.96 17.81 1.56
N TRP A 168 18.37 16.61 1.19
CA TRP A 168 19.71 16.10 1.50
C TRP A 168 20.84 16.86 0.81
N GLY A 169 20.55 17.53 -0.31
CA GLY A 169 21.50 18.45 -0.94
C GLY A 169 21.87 19.66 -0.06
N SER A 170 21.03 19.99 0.92
CA SER A 170 21.24 21.10 1.86
C SER A 170 21.68 20.64 3.25
N GLU A 171 21.69 19.33 3.52
CA GLU A 171 22.11 18.77 4.79
C GLU A 171 23.64 18.58 4.83
N GLN A 172 24.23 18.69 6.02
CA GLN A 172 25.65 18.36 6.25
C GLN A 172 25.94 16.93 5.78
N PRO A 173 27.17 16.61 5.32
CA PRO A 173 27.45 15.35 4.65
C PRO A 173 27.05 14.17 5.52
N ILE A 174 26.09 13.39 5.03
CA ILE A 174 25.86 12.03 5.54
C ILE A 174 27.20 11.32 5.37
N TYR A 175 27.80 10.85 6.46
CA TYR A 175 29.01 10.04 6.38
C TYR A 175 28.66 8.72 5.69
N ARG A 176 28.81 8.69 4.35
CA ARG A 176 28.68 7.48 3.55
C ARG A 176 29.88 6.59 3.86
N ASN A 177 29.61 5.36 4.26
CA ASN A 177 30.67 4.40 4.48
C ASN A 177 31.30 4.05 3.12
N ARG A 178 32.51 4.56 2.82
CA ARG A 178 33.17 4.48 1.49
C ARG A 178 33.42 3.05 0.99
N ILE A 179 33.23 2.04 1.85
CA ILE A 179 33.51 0.63 1.59
C ILE A 179 32.32 -0.07 0.90
N VAL A 180 31.11 0.50 0.95
CA VAL A 180 29.89 -0.11 0.40
C VAL A 180 29.18 0.92 -0.48
N ASN A 181 28.68 0.51 -1.65
CA ASN A 181 27.73 1.29 -2.45
C ASN A 181 26.43 1.43 -1.64
N GLU A 182 26.39 2.38 -0.69
CA GLU A 182 25.20 2.64 0.10
C GLU A 182 24.12 3.25 -0.79
N PRO A 183 22.86 2.77 -0.71
CA PRO A 183 21.78 3.31 -1.52
C PRO A 183 21.59 4.81 -1.28
N GLN A 184 21.09 5.49 -2.31
CA GLN A 184 20.78 6.91 -2.28
C GLN A 184 19.70 7.19 -1.20
N VAL A 185 19.75 8.38 -0.61
CA VAL A 185 18.73 8.88 0.32
C VAL A 185 17.86 9.88 -0.43
N GLU A 186 16.54 9.82 -0.26
CA GLU A 186 15.58 10.64 -1.01
C GLU A 186 15.19 11.93 -0.27
N ASP A 187 15.10 13.01 -1.04
CA ASP A 187 14.46 14.24 -0.60
C ASP A 187 12.96 14.00 -0.41
N GLY A 188 12.38 14.57 0.64
CA GLY A 188 10.96 14.41 0.92
C GLY A 188 10.65 14.42 2.41
N PRO A 189 9.41 14.09 2.80
CA PRO A 189 9.02 14.03 4.19
C PRO A 189 9.56 12.78 4.89
N TRP A 190 10.12 12.96 6.07
CA TRP A 190 10.64 11.91 6.93
C TRP A 190 9.92 11.94 8.28
N ALA A 191 9.43 10.79 8.72
CA ALA A 191 8.85 10.61 10.04
C ALA A 191 9.93 10.62 11.11
N ILE A 192 9.72 11.40 12.17
CA ILE A 192 10.62 11.53 13.31
C ILE A 192 10.21 10.51 14.37
N LEU A 193 11.07 9.54 14.63
CA LEU A 193 10.81 8.37 15.48
C LEU A 193 11.89 8.27 16.59
N PRO A 194 11.71 8.94 17.74
CA PRO A 194 12.64 8.83 18.86
C PRO A 194 12.75 7.38 19.36
N LEU A 195 13.95 6.81 19.31
CA LEU A 195 14.22 5.46 19.81
C LEU A 195 14.60 5.52 21.30
N THR A 196 15.54 6.41 21.62
CA THR A 196 16.00 6.74 22.96
C THR A 196 16.12 8.26 23.08
N GLU A 197 16.51 8.78 24.25
CA GLU A 197 16.82 10.20 24.40
C GLU A 197 18.02 10.65 23.54
N GLU A 198 18.88 9.71 23.15
CA GLU A 198 20.11 10.01 22.41
C GLU A 198 20.00 9.77 20.90
N ILE A 199 19.11 8.87 20.47
CA ILE A 199 19.02 8.43 19.08
C ILE A 199 17.59 8.59 18.56
N THR A 200 17.47 9.33 17.46
CA THR A 200 16.23 9.46 16.71
C THR A 200 16.35 8.76 15.36
N ARG A 201 15.38 7.91 15.04
CA ARG A 201 15.24 7.31 13.71
C ARG A 201 14.41 8.24 12.83
N TYR A 202 14.82 8.37 11.59
CA TYR A 202 14.06 9.03 10.52
C TYR A 202 13.71 7.98 9.49
N SER A 203 12.42 7.84 9.18
CA SER A 203 11.96 6.91 8.15
C SER A 203 11.15 7.65 7.08
N PHE A 204 11.43 7.35 5.82
CA PHE A 204 10.83 8.05 4.68
C PHE A 204 9.33 7.82 4.62
N LEU A 205 8.56 8.89 4.41
CA LEU A 205 7.12 8.83 4.18
C LEU A 205 6.86 8.78 2.67
N HIS A 206 6.36 7.63 2.20
CA HIS A 206 5.78 7.52 0.87
C HIS A 206 4.41 8.16 0.88
N LEU A 207 4.32 9.39 0.36
CA LEU A 207 3.06 10.11 0.23
C LEU A 207 2.17 9.49 -0.85
N ASP A 208 0.88 9.35 -0.54
CA ASP A 208 -0.11 8.97 -1.55
C ASP A 208 -0.55 10.18 -2.39
N ASN A 209 -0.56 11.38 -1.81
CA ASN A 209 -0.95 12.64 -2.45
C ASN A 209 0.14 13.71 -2.31
N GLU A 210 0.34 14.53 -3.34
CA GLU A 210 1.32 15.64 -3.36
C GLU A 210 0.98 16.78 -2.39
N ALA A 211 -0.25 16.85 -1.87
CA ALA A 211 -0.72 17.91 -0.98
C ALA A 211 0.17 18.15 0.26
N LEU A 212 0.91 17.13 0.69
CA LEU A 212 1.82 17.21 1.84
C LEU A 212 3.30 17.40 1.46
N ALA A 213 3.65 17.33 0.17
CA ALA A 213 5.05 17.31 -0.29
C ALA A 213 5.81 18.63 -0.06
N GLY A 214 5.09 19.74 0.12
CA GLY A 214 5.68 21.07 0.34
C GLY A 214 5.73 21.53 1.81
N LEU A 215 5.15 20.77 2.74
CA LEU A 215 5.10 21.17 4.15
C LEU A 215 6.42 20.87 4.84
N TYR A 216 7.06 21.91 5.39
CA TYR A 216 8.36 21.76 6.04
C TYR A 216 8.30 20.90 7.31
N ARG A 217 7.32 21.16 8.18
CA ARG A 217 7.05 20.36 9.39
C ARG A 217 5.57 20.24 9.61
N PHE A 218 5.13 19.04 9.96
CA PHE A 218 3.72 18.75 10.21
C PHE A 218 3.57 17.55 11.14
N GLN A 219 2.35 17.32 11.63
CA GLN A 219 2.02 16.15 12.43
C GLN A 219 0.76 15.51 11.89
N LEU A 220 0.74 14.18 11.85
CA LEU A 220 -0.42 13.40 11.42
C LEU A 220 -0.68 12.23 12.36
N PRO A 221 -1.96 11.85 12.55
CA PRO A 221 -2.29 10.58 13.17
C PRO A 221 -1.76 9.44 12.30
N VAL A 222 -1.28 8.39 12.95
CA VAL A 222 -0.77 7.20 12.28
C VAL A 222 -1.27 5.94 12.96
N MET A 223 -1.39 4.87 12.18
CA MET A 223 -1.64 3.52 12.70
C MET A 223 -0.42 2.64 12.43
N VAL A 224 0.11 2.03 13.50
CA VAL A 224 1.26 1.13 13.45
C VAL A 224 0.78 -0.30 13.22
N LEU A 225 1.19 -0.88 12.11
CA LEU A 225 0.94 -2.26 11.71
C LEU A 225 2.25 -3.04 11.86
N GLN A 226 2.28 -4.02 12.76
CA GLN A 226 3.43 -4.90 12.93
C GLN A 226 3.17 -6.18 12.14
N LEU A 227 4.09 -6.52 11.24
CA LEU A 227 3.90 -7.57 10.25
C LEU A 227 5.05 -8.58 10.32
N GLY A 228 4.75 -9.83 10.00
CA GLY A 228 5.69 -10.95 10.07
C GLY A 228 5.41 -11.89 11.25
N THR A 229 5.42 -13.20 10.97
CA THR A 229 5.22 -14.27 11.97
C THR A 229 6.52 -14.81 12.56
N THR A 230 7.67 -14.47 11.94
CA THR A 230 9.02 -14.88 12.36
C THR A 230 9.89 -13.64 12.56
N LEU A 231 10.87 -13.70 13.48
CA LEU A 231 11.81 -12.59 13.72
C LEU A 231 12.50 -12.12 12.43
N GLU A 232 12.92 -13.04 11.57
CA GLU A 232 13.62 -12.79 10.29
C GLU A 232 12.77 -12.09 9.21
N ASN A 233 11.47 -11.93 9.41
CA ASN A 233 10.57 -11.27 8.46
C ASN A 233 9.73 -10.19 9.15
N LYS A 234 10.18 -9.64 10.28
CA LYS A 234 9.46 -8.56 10.95
C LYS A 234 9.68 -7.25 10.22
N TYR A 235 8.60 -6.65 9.76
CA TYR A 235 8.59 -5.29 9.25
C TYR A 235 7.46 -4.52 9.92
N THR A 236 7.70 -3.23 10.14
CA THR A 236 6.66 -2.32 10.64
C THR A 236 6.18 -1.48 9.48
N ILE A 237 4.89 -1.55 9.19
CA ILE A 237 4.21 -0.61 8.30
C ILE A 237 3.52 0.42 9.19
N ILE A 238 3.62 1.69 8.83
CA ILE A 238 2.87 2.74 9.51
C ILE A 238 1.99 3.41 8.46
N LEU A 239 0.68 3.31 8.64
CA LEU A 239 -0.27 4.07 7.82
C LEU A 239 -0.32 5.50 8.33
N VAL A 240 -0.11 6.45 7.44
CA VAL A 240 -0.23 7.87 7.75
C VAL A 240 -1.62 8.32 7.32
N LEU A 241 -2.33 8.96 8.24
CA LEU A 241 -3.76 9.18 8.13
C LEU A 241 -4.09 10.67 8.23
N ARG A 242 -5.21 11.04 7.61
CA ARG A 242 -5.84 12.36 7.73
C ARG A 242 -7.25 12.17 8.26
N GLU A 243 -7.63 12.95 9.27
CA GLU A 243 -8.99 12.96 9.79
C GLU A 243 -9.96 13.57 8.76
N THR A 244 -11.10 12.92 8.56
CA THR A 244 -12.19 13.34 7.68
C THR A 244 -13.52 13.07 8.35
N GLY A 245 -14.00 14.03 9.15
CA GLY A 245 -15.23 13.86 9.93
C GLY A 245 -15.05 12.81 11.04
N ASP A 246 -15.84 11.74 10.98
CA ASP A 246 -15.80 10.59 11.90
C ASP A 246 -14.92 9.42 11.39
N ALA A 247 -14.28 9.60 10.24
CA ALA A 247 -13.43 8.60 9.59
C ALA A 247 -12.04 9.18 9.28
N PHE A 248 -11.18 8.33 8.72
CA PHE A 248 -9.86 8.70 8.24
C PHE A 248 -9.73 8.42 6.75
N GLU A 249 -8.84 9.15 6.11
CA GLU A 249 -8.26 8.81 4.82
C GLU A 249 -6.77 8.47 4.99
N ARG A 250 -6.30 7.49 4.23
CA ARG A 250 -4.88 7.21 4.06
C ARG A 250 -4.25 8.29 3.17
N VAL A 251 -3.12 8.82 3.61
CA VAL A 251 -2.37 9.86 2.88
C VAL A 251 -0.90 9.51 2.67
N GLY A 252 -0.46 8.38 3.21
CA GLY A 252 0.85 7.82 2.93
C GLY A 252 1.15 6.60 3.77
N LEU A 253 2.34 6.06 3.56
CA LEU A 253 2.82 4.85 4.19
C LEU A 253 4.31 4.97 4.50
N ILE A 254 4.71 4.50 5.68
CA ILE A 254 6.12 4.34 6.06
C ILE A 254 6.41 2.84 6.13
N VAL A 255 7.50 2.43 5.48
CA VAL A 255 8.01 1.06 5.59
C VAL A 255 9.27 1.07 6.43
N ILE A 256 9.21 0.43 7.58
CA ILE A 256 10.38 0.20 8.44
C ILE A 256 10.77 -1.26 8.28
N ARG A 257 11.82 -1.49 7.48
CA ARG A 257 12.54 -2.77 7.48
C ARG A 257 13.50 -2.78 8.65
N ASP A 258 13.64 -3.93 9.30
CA ASP A 258 14.39 -4.07 10.54
C ASP A 258 15.83 -3.59 10.36
N ALA A 259 16.09 -2.36 10.79
CA ALA A 259 17.31 -1.64 10.44
C ALA A 259 18.52 -2.07 11.29
N PHE A 260 18.35 -3.15 12.04
CA PHE A 260 19.32 -3.83 12.87
C PHE A 260 19.79 -5.16 12.26
N GLU A 261 19.15 -5.63 11.18
CA GLU A 261 19.59 -6.80 10.43
C GLU A 261 20.65 -6.43 9.39
N SER A 262 21.71 -7.25 9.29
CA SER A 262 22.78 -7.06 8.33
C SER A 262 22.31 -7.52 6.94
N ASP A 263 21.78 -6.60 6.14
CA ASP A 263 21.43 -6.85 4.74
C ASP A 263 22.69 -6.97 3.88
N VAL A 264 23.40 -8.10 3.99
CA VAL A 264 24.66 -8.34 3.26
C VAL A 264 24.41 -8.81 1.83
N LYS A 265 23.17 -9.17 1.42
CA LYS A 265 23.00 -9.92 0.16
C LYS A 265 22.02 -9.42 -0.90
N LYS A 266 21.17 -8.42 -0.66
CA LYS A 266 20.35 -7.85 -1.76
C LYS A 266 20.05 -6.37 -1.52
N TRP A 267 21.04 -5.51 -1.79
CA TRP A 267 20.72 -4.13 -2.12
C TRP A 267 19.97 -4.15 -3.45
N ASN A 268 18.65 -4.14 -3.39
CA ASN A 268 17.87 -3.61 -4.49
C ASN A 268 18.36 -2.18 -4.75
N THR A 269 18.25 -1.71 -5.99
CA THR A 269 18.51 -0.30 -6.39
C THR A 269 17.59 0.72 -5.70
N ASP A 270 16.83 0.30 -4.69
CA ASP A 270 15.88 1.13 -3.96
C ASP A 270 16.62 2.01 -2.93
N PRO A 271 16.20 3.27 -2.77
CA PRO A 271 16.78 4.18 -1.79
C PRO A 271 16.70 3.66 -0.35
N LYS A 272 17.61 4.11 0.52
CA LYS A 272 17.57 3.76 1.96
C LYS A 272 16.32 4.40 2.58
N PRO A 273 15.38 3.62 3.14
CA PRO A 273 14.15 4.16 3.69
C PRO A 273 14.33 4.71 5.12
N THR A 274 15.49 4.49 5.75
CA THR A 274 15.73 4.82 7.15
C THR A 274 17.15 5.35 7.37
N VAL A 275 17.25 6.43 8.15
CA VAL A 275 18.50 7.04 8.64
C VAL A 275 18.33 7.44 10.11
N TYR A 276 19.41 7.85 10.76
CA TYR A 276 19.43 8.15 12.20
C TYR A 276 20.09 9.48 12.47
N LYS A 277 19.68 10.13 13.55
CA LYS A 277 20.29 11.34 14.08
C LYS A 277 20.64 11.11 15.54
N ASP A 278 21.89 11.39 15.91
CA ASP A 278 22.31 11.35 17.31
C ASP A 278 21.96 12.65 18.05
N ARG A 279 22.21 12.69 19.37
CA ARG A 279 21.95 13.85 20.23
C ARG A 279 22.69 15.13 19.80
N SER A 280 23.79 15.00 19.05
CA SER A 280 24.55 16.15 18.52
C SER A 280 23.95 16.69 17.21
N GLY A 281 22.94 16.02 16.66
CA GLY A 281 22.32 16.36 15.39
C GLY A 281 23.03 15.75 14.19
N LYS A 282 23.97 14.82 14.38
CA LYS A 282 24.73 14.20 13.29
C LYS A 282 23.97 13.05 12.65
N TRP A 283 23.93 13.03 11.31
CA TRP A 283 23.33 11.96 10.52
C TRP A 283 24.19 10.69 10.48
N ILE A 284 23.54 9.53 10.66
CA ILE A 284 24.14 8.20 10.65
C ILE A 284 23.27 7.28 9.79
N THR A 285 23.88 6.46 8.92
CA THR A 285 23.15 5.60 7.97
C THR A 285 22.87 4.19 8.48
N ARG A 286 23.27 3.90 9.71
CA ARG A 286 23.08 2.63 10.41
C ARG A 286 22.68 2.92 11.85
N ALA A 287 21.93 2.01 12.46
CA ALA A 287 21.60 2.14 13.87
C ALA A 287 22.89 2.08 14.70
N PRO A 288 23.19 3.10 15.53
CA PRO A 288 24.38 3.10 16.39
C PRO A 288 24.17 2.31 17.69
N ILE A 289 23.02 1.67 17.85
CA ILE A 289 22.58 0.93 19.04
C ILE A 289 21.91 -0.38 18.60
N PRO A 290 21.81 -1.39 19.48
CA PRO A 290 20.87 -2.51 19.30
C PRO A 290 19.42 -2.04 19.29
N GLU A 291 18.50 -2.88 18.80
CA GLU A 291 17.07 -2.55 18.85
C GLU A 291 16.60 -2.37 20.30
N PRO A 292 16.04 -1.19 20.66
CA PRO A 292 15.52 -0.98 21.99
C PRO A 292 14.26 -1.82 22.20
N LYS A 293 14.13 -2.44 23.38
CA LYS A 293 12.95 -3.24 23.74
C LYS A 293 11.65 -2.42 23.76
N ASP A 294 11.75 -1.13 24.07
CA ASP A 294 10.60 -0.24 24.20
C ASP A 294 10.96 1.17 23.70
N PRO A 295 10.93 1.41 22.37
CA PRO A 295 11.31 2.70 21.82
C PRO A 295 10.33 3.80 22.21
N ILE A 296 10.84 4.99 22.52
CA ILE A 296 10.06 6.13 23.03
C ILE A 296 8.81 6.43 22.17
N TRP A 297 8.95 6.39 20.83
CA TRP A 297 7.84 6.68 19.93
C TRP A 297 6.66 5.67 20.01
N LEU A 298 6.87 4.45 20.51
CA LEU A 298 5.81 3.45 20.69
C LEU A 298 5.14 3.53 22.07
N GLN A 299 5.79 4.09 23.07
CA GLN A 299 5.30 4.11 24.47
C GLN A 299 3.96 4.84 24.63
N THR A 300 3.67 5.80 23.75
CA THR A 300 2.44 6.61 23.79
C THR A 300 1.31 6.04 22.93
N THR A 301 1.55 4.90 22.27
CA THR A 301 0.54 4.30 21.38
C THR A 301 -0.66 3.76 22.17
N LYS A 302 -1.85 3.86 21.58
CA LYS A 302 -3.09 3.33 22.14
C LYS A 302 -3.78 2.44 21.13
N GLU A 303 -4.33 1.32 21.59
CA GLU A 303 -5.14 0.46 20.74
C GLU A 303 -6.50 1.09 20.51
N VAL A 304 -6.86 1.29 19.25
CA VAL A 304 -8.13 1.93 18.83
C VAL A 304 -8.68 1.25 17.59
N THR A 305 -9.98 1.36 17.40
CA THR A 305 -10.65 1.01 16.13
C THR A 305 -10.99 2.29 15.39
N ILE A 306 -10.61 2.37 14.12
CA ILE A 306 -10.94 3.49 13.23
C ILE A 306 -11.69 3.00 12.00
N ARG A 307 -12.37 3.93 11.32
CA ARG A 307 -12.91 3.73 9.97
C ARG A 307 -12.01 4.40 8.94
N LEU A 308 -11.69 3.67 7.88
CA LEU A 308 -10.89 4.16 6.75
C LEU A 308 -11.77 4.16 5.51
N GLN A 309 -11.82 5.30 4.82
CA GLN A 309 -12.60 5.54 3.60
C GLN A 309 -11.73 6.10 2.49
#